data_AF-A0A1S4E557-F1
#
_entry.id   AF-A0A1S4E557-F1
#
_cell.length_a   1.000
_cell.length_b   1.000
_cell.length_c   1.000
_cell.angle_alpha   90.00
_cell.angle_beta   90.00
_cell.angle_gamma   90.00
#
_symmetry.space_group_name_H-M   'P 1'
#
loop_
_entity.id
_entity.type
_entity.pdbx_description
1 polymer ?
#
loop_
_entity_poly.entity_id
_entity_poly.type
_entity_poly.pdbx_seq_one_letter_code
_entity_poly.pdbx_strand_id
1 'polypeptide(L)'
;MFIESIDASSYVKDGKKMFELLDNFVERIGEANVVQVVTDSASANVMAGRLLEAKRPQLIWSPCAAHCLDLMLEDIYKISNIRKALKRGMEISNFIYVHPGLLNMMRQFTN
;
A
#
# COMPACT_ATOMS: atom_id res chain seq x y z
N MET A 1 -2.82 -18.46 3.92
CA MET A 1 -2.18 -19.25 2.84
C MET A 1 -1.63 -18.26 1.83
N PHE A 2 -0.36 -18.41 1.44
CA PHE A 2 0.32 -17.59 0.44
C PHE A 2 0.53 -18.44 -0.81
N ILE A 3 0.33 -17.86 -2.00
CA ILE A 3 0.45 -18.59 -3.27
C ILE A 3 1.83 -18.37 -3.88
N GLU A 4 2.19 -17.12 -4.18
CA GLU A 4 3.49 -16.78 -4.75
C GLU A 4 3.83 -15.29 -4.61
N SER A 5 5.08 -14.95 -4.93
CA SER A 5 5.56 -13.58 -5.09
C SER A 5 6.38 -13.50 -6.37
N ILE A 6 6.23 -12.41 -7.09
CA ILE A 6 6.93 -12.12 -8.34
C ILE A 6 7.63 -10.77 -8.18
N ASP A 7 8.90 -10.68 -8.58
CA ASP A 7 9.56 -9.38 -8.68
C ASP A 7 9.06 -8.63 -9.92
N ALA A 8 8.20 -7.63 -9.68
CA ALA A 8 7.64 -6.77 -10.72
C ALA A 8 8.30 -5.38 -10.76
N SER A 9 9.45 -5.20 -10.10
CA SER A 9 10.10 -3.88 -9.97
C SER A 9 10.42 -3.24 -11.32
N SER A 10 10.74 -4.04 -12.33
CA SER A 10 11.02 -3.58 -13.70
C SER A 10 9.77 -3.20 -14.51
N TYR A 11 8.57 -3.52 -14.02
CA TYR A 11 7.29 -3.35 -14.72
C TYR A 11 6.28 -2.49 -13.96
N VAL A 12 6.58 -2.09 -12.72
CA VAL A 12 5.66 -1.40 -11.80
C VAL A 12 5.03 -0.11 -12.35
N LYS A 13 5.64 0.50 -13.38
CA LYS A 13 5.14 1.71 -14.06
C LYS A 13 4.34 1.42 -15.33
N ASP A 14 4.28 0.16 -15.76
CA ASP A 14 3.63 -0.28 -17.00
C ASP A 14 2.34 -1.05 -16.67
N GLY A 15 1.21 -0.36 -16.80
CA GLY A 15 -0.11 -0.94 -16.51
C GLY A 15 -0.47 -2.16 -17.36
N LYS A 16 0.09 -2.29 -18.58
CA LYS A 16 -0.17 -3.46 -19.43
C LYS A 16 0.55 -4.70 -18.91
N LYS A 17 1.82 -4.55 -18.51
CA LYS A 17 2.56 -5.66 -17.91
C LYS A 17 1.98 -6.07 -16.56
N MET A 18 1.54 -5.10 -15.76
CA MET A 18 0.81 -5.39 -14.52
C MET A 18 -0.50 -6.14 -14.80
N PHE A 19 -1.24 -5.74 -15.84
CA PHE A 19 -2.42 -6.48 -16.29
C PHE A 19 -2.07 -7.91 -16.67
N GLU A 20 -1.07 -8.13 -17.53
CA GLU A 20 -0.64 -9.48 -17.96
C GLU A 20 -0.27 -10.37 -16.76
N LEU A 21 0.44 -9.84 -15.77
CA LEU A 21 0.80 -10.58 -14.56
C LEU A 21 -0.44 -11.03 -13.77
N LEU A 22 -1.36 -10.11 -13.51
CA LEU A 22 -2.58 -10.40 -12.76
C LEU A 22 -3.52 -11.31 -13.55
N ASP A 23 -3.61 -11.11 -14.86
CA ASP A 23 -4.42 -11.88 -15.80
C ASP A 23 -3.99 -13.35 -15.82
N ASN A 24 -2.68 -13.61 -15.98
CA ASN A 24 -2.09 -14.94 -15.92
C ASN A 24 -2.32 -15.60 -14.56
N PHE A 25 -2.27 -14.81 -13.46
CA PHE A 25 -2.55 -15.33 -12.13
C PHE A 25 -4.00 -15.80 -11.99
N VAL A 26 -4.97 -14.98 -12.41
CA VAL A 26 -6.39 -15.33 -12.38
C VAL A 26 -6.68 -16.56 -13.24
N GLU A 27 -6.06 -16.65 -14.42
CA GLU A 27 -6.22 -17.80 -15.32
C GLU A 27 -5.68 -19.09 -14.71
N ARG A 28 -4.51 -19.03 -14.04
CA ARG A 28 -3.92 -20.19 -13.36
C ARG A 28 -4.75 -20.66 -12.16
N ILE A 29 -5.33 -19.75 -11.39
CA ILE A 29 -6.21 -20.08 -10.26
C ILE A 29 -7.59 -20.53 -10.75
N GLY A 30 -8.00 -20.09 -11.93
CA GLY A 30 -9.33 -20.26 -12.50
C GLY A 30 -10.24 -19.09 -12.12
N GLU A 31 -10.89 -18.48 -13.11
CA GLU A 31 -11.71 -17.28 -12.95
C GLU A 31 -12.84 -17.45 -11.92
N ALA A 32 -13.49 -18.61 -11.89
CA ALA A 32 -14.55 -18.92 -10.93
C ALA A 32 -14.07 -18.91 -9.46
N ASN A 33 -12.75 -19.00 -9.24
CA ASN A 33 -12.15 -19.05 -7.91
C ASN A 33 -11.62 -17.68 -7.45
N VAL A 34 -11.71 -16.63 -8.29
CA VAL A 34 -11.23 -15.28 -7.96
C VAL A 34 -12.37 -14.27 -8.02
N VAL A 35 -12.80 -13.81 -6.85
CA VAL A 35 -13.89 -12.82 -6.74
C VAL A 35 -13.37 -11.38 -6.85
N GLN A 36 -12.18 -11.11 -6.31
CA GLN A 36 -11.66 -9.76 -6.17
C GLN A 36 -10.14 -9.71 -6.30
N VAL A 37 -9.66 -8.68 -6.99
CA VAL A 37 -8.24 -8.30 -7.02
C VAL A 37 -8.08 -6.96 -6.32
N VAL A 38 -7.20 -6.92 -5.31
CA VAL A 38 -6.91 -5.72 -4.53
C VAL A 38 -5.45 -5.32 -4.75
N THR A 39 -5.22 -4.10 -5.22
CA THR A 39 -3.88 -3.52 -5.44
C THR A 39 -3.81 -2.15 -4.79
N ASP A 40 -2.63 -1.54 -4.66
CA ASP A 40 -2.58 -0.11 -4.36
C ASP A 40 -3.23 0.74 -5.47
N SER A 41 -3.35 2.05 -5.22
CA SER A 41 -3.96 3.01 -6.15
C SER A 41 -2.95 3.67 -7.09
N ALA A 42 -1.75 3.10 -7.27
CA ALA A 42 -0.81 3.58 -8.26
C ALA A 42 -1.43 3.49 -9.67
N SER A 43 -1.14 4.46 -10.53
CA SER A 43 -1.80 4.60 -11.85
C SER A 43 -1.71 3.35 -12.73
N ALA A 44 -0.57 2.63 -12.69
CA ALA A 44 -0.38 1.38 -13.42
C ALA A 44 -1.33 0.27 -12.92
N ASN A 45 -1.51 0.17 -11.60
CA ASN A 45 -2.40 -0.81 -10.97
C ASN A 45 -3.87 -0.47 -11.20
N VAL A 46 -4.23 0.81 -11.18
CA VAL A 46 -5.58 1.26 -11.56
C VAL A 46 -5.89 0.84 -13.00
N MET A 47 -4.98 1.10 -13.94
CA MET A 47 -5.14 0.68 -15.33
C MET A 47 -5.28 -0.84 -15.45
N ALA A 48 -4.40 -1.60 -14.80
CA ALA A 48 -4.43 -3.06 -14.82
C ALA A 48 -5.73 -3.62 -14.26
N GLY A 49 -6.19 -3.08 -13.14
CA GLY A 49 -7.46 -3.44 -12.52
C GLY A 49 -8.66 -3.19 -13.43
N ARG A 50 -8.72 -2.04 -14.10
CA ARG A 50 -9.79 -1.73 -15.06
C ARG A 50 -9.78 -2.66 -16.28
N LEU A 51 -8.60 -3.03 -16.77
CA LEU A 51 -8.48 -4.01 -17.86
C LEU A 51 -8.93 -5.41 -17.41
N LEU A 52 -8.65 -5.80 -16.17
CA LEU A 52 -9.15 -7.06 -15.61
C LEU A 52 -10.68 -7.09 -15.52
N GLU A 53 -11.30 -6.04 -14.96
CA GLU A 53 -12.77 -5.94 -14.89
C GLU A 53 -13.40 -5.96 -16.28
N ALA A 54 -12.77 -5.30 -17.27
CA ALA A 54 -13.24 -5.31 -18.66
C ALA A 54 -13.14 -6.71 -19.31
N LYS A 55 -12.08 -7.47 -19.01
CA LYS A 55 -11.89 -8.84 -19.54
C LYS A 55 -12.77 -9.87 -18.80
N ARG A 56 -13.03 -9.67 -17.50
CA ARG A 56 -13.70 -10.62 -16.61
C ARG A 56 -14.84 -9.93 -15.85
N PRO A 57 -16.06 -9.89 -16.41
CA PRO A 57 -17.18 -9.15 -15.82
C PRO A 57 -17.63 -9.63 -14.43
N GLN A 58 -17.25 -10.85 -14.00
CA GLN A 58 -17.58 -11.39 -12.68
C GLN A 58 -16.55 -11.06 -11.61
N LEU A 59 -15.37 -10.54 -12.00
CA LEU A 59 -14.27 -10.18 -11.12
C LEU A 59 -14.31 -8.68 -10.83
N ILE A 60 -14.14 -8.30 -9.57
CA ILE A 60 -14.10 -6.91 -9.14
C ILE A 60 -12.66 -6.49 -8.85
N TRP A 61 -12.27 -5.29 -9.26
CA TRP A 61 -11.04 -4.66 -8.81
C TRP A 61 -11.32 -3.51 -7.85
N SER A 62 -10.50 -3.40 -6.80
CA SER A 62 -10.60 -2.27 -5.86
C SER A 62 -9.22 -1.83 -5.36
N PRO A 63 -9.04 -0.53 -5.03
CA PRO A 63 -7.83 -0.07 -4.40
C PRO A 63 -7.69 -0.59 -2.96
N CYS A 64 -6.46 -0.71 -2.50
CA CYS A 64 -6.11 -1.15 -1.16
C CYS A 64 -6.53 -0.10 -0.12
N ALA A 65 -7.40 -0.48 0.80
CA ALA A 65 -7.89 0.39 1.85
C ALA A 65 -6.75 0.97 2.72
N ALA A 66 -5.73 0.17 3.04
CA ALA A 66 -4.59 0.63 3.83
C ALA A 66 -3.81 1.74 3.10
N HIS A 67 -3.59 1.60 1.79
CA HIS A 67 -2.94 2.62 0.99
C HIS A 67 -3.82 3.87 0.83
N CYS A 68 -5.14 3.71 0.67
CA CYS A 68 -6.06 4.86 0.68
C CYS A 68 -6.01 5.63 2.00
N LEU A 69 -5.96 4.94 3.14
CA LEU A 69 -5.81 5.58 4.45
C LEU A 69 -4.47 6.32 4.57
N ASP A 70 -3.38 5.74 4.08
CA ASP A 70 -2.07 6.38 4.05
C ASP A 70 -2.10 7.69 3.26
N LEU A 71 -2.70 7.70 2.07
CA LEU A 71 -2.87 8.91 1.26
C LEU A 71 -3.74 9.97 1.96
N MET A 72 -4.85 9.56 2.59
CA MET A 72 -5.69 10.47 3.36
C MET A 72 -4.92 11.11 4.52
N LEU A 73 -4.12 10.31 5.23
CA LEU A 73 -3.28 10.80 6.31
C LEU A 73 -2.19 11.73 5.78
N GLU A 74 -1.57 11.43 4.63
CA GLU A 74 -0.60 12.32 3.98
C GLU A 74 -1.19 13.71 3.71
N ASP A 75 -2.43 13.78 3.23
CA ASP A 75 -3.13 15.04 3.00
C ASP A 75 -3.48 15.78 4.31
N ILE A 76 -3.89 15.06 5.34
CA ILE A 76 -4.09 15.64 6.69
C ILE A 76 -2.77 16.21 7.22
N TYR A 77 -1.65 15.53 7.00
CA TYR A 77 -0.32 16.02 7.40
C TYR A 77 0.12 17.26 6.63
N LYS A 78 -0.52 17.60 5.51
CA LYS A 78 -0.21 18.84 4.78
C LYS A 78 -0.78 20.08 5.46
N ILE A 79 -1.78 19.95 6.33
CA ILE A 79 -2.42 21.05 7.07
C ILE A 79 -1.39 21.70 8.01
N SER A 80 -1.23 23.03 7.92
CA SER A 80 -0.11 23.78 8.52
C SER A 80 0.12 23.53 10.02
N ASN A 81 -0.94 23.55 10.83
CA ASN A 81 -0.86 23.30 12.27
C ASN A 81 -0.49 21.84 12.58
N ILE A 82 -1.10 20.88 11.88
CA ILE A 82 -0.81 19.44 12.02
C ILE A 82 0.63 19.15 11.60
N ARG A 83 1.05 19.65 10.45
CA ARG A 83 2.42 19.53 9.94
C ARG A 83 3.45 19.99 10.97
N LYS A 84 3.23 21.17 11.56
CA LYS A 84 4.13 21.75 12.58
C LYS A 84 4.19 20.88 13.84
N ALA A 85 3.04 20.40 14.32
CA ALA A 85 2.98 19.54 15.49
C ALA A 85 3.69 18.19 15.23
N LEU A 86 3.40 17.56 14.08
CA LEU A 86 4.02 16.30 13.69
C LEU A 86 5.53 16.43 13.56
N LYS A 87 6.02 17.49 12.90
CA LYS A 87 7.46 17.74 12.76
C LYS A 87 8.17 17.82 14.12
N ARG A 88 7.59 18.58 15.06
CA ARG A 88 8.13 18.67 16.44
C ARG A 88 8.10 17.32 17.15
N GLY A 89 7.01 16.56 17.00
CA GLY A 89 6.90 15.21 17.55
C GLY A 89 7.94 14.25 16.99
N MET A 90 8.21 14.31 15.68
CA MET A 90 9.26 13.53 15.02
C MET A 90 10.66 13.92 15.52
N GLU A 91 10.94 15.21 15.70
CA GLU A 91 12.21 15.70 16.25
C GLU A 91 12.45 15.16 17.67
N ILE A 92 11.42 15.22 18.55
CA ILE A 92 11.49 14.69 19.91
C ILE A 92 11.64 13.16 19.91
N SER A 93 10.85 12.46 19.10
CA SER A 93 10.92 11.01 18.97
C SER A 93 12.31 10.58 18.52
N ASN A 94 12.84 11.18 17.45
CA ASN A 94 14.18 10.90 16.97
C ASN A 94 15.25 11.17 18.04
N PHE A 95 15.12 12.28 18.77
CA PHE A 95 16.01 12.56 19.90
C PHE A 95 15.97 11.45 20.96
N ILE A 96 14.79 10.97 21.37
CA ILE A 96 14.67 9.88 22.34
C ILE A 96 15.29 8.58 21.80
N TYR A 97 14.96 8.19 20.57
CA TYR A 97 15.39 6.92 19.99
C TYR A 97 16.91 6.83 19.74
N VAL A 98 17.56 7.97 19.43
CA VAL A 98 19.02 8.01 19.22
C VAL A 98 19.82 7.96 20.53
N HIS A 99 19.20 8.22 21.68
CA HIS A 99 19.86 8.22 22.99
C HIS A 99 19.43 7.00 23.83
N PRO A 100 20.27 5.95 23.97
CA PRO A 100 19.88 4.71 24.63
C PRO A 100 19.36 4.88 26.06
N GLY A 101 19.93 5.81 26.84
CA GLY A 101 19.48 6.11 28.20
C GLY A 101 18.05 6.67 28.24
N LEU A 102 17.72 7.60 27.33
CA LEU A 102 16.37 8.17 27.22
C LEU A 102 15.38 7.15 26.66
N LEU A 103 15.79 6.36 25.67
CA LEU A 103 14.97 5.28 25.13
C LEU A 103 14.62 4.23 26.20
N ASN A 104 15.60 3.82 27.00
CA ASN A 104 15.39 2.88 28.11
C ASN A 104 14.45 3.48 29.15
N MET A 105 14.63 4.74 29.51
CA MET A 105 13.75 5.45 30.43
C MET A 105 12.31 5.50 29.88
N MET A 106 12.11 5.91 28.62
CA MET A 106 10.79 5.94 27.99
C MET A 106 10.12 4.56 28.04
N ARG A 107 10.84 3.50 27.63
CA ARG A 107 10.33 2.13 27.65
C ARG A 107 9.95 1.64 29.05
N GLN A 108 10.62 2.10 30.10
CA GLN A 108 10.30 1.76 31.48
C GLN A 108 8.97 2.38 31.95
N PHE A 109 8.60 3.55 31.42
CA PHE A 109 7.41 4.28 31.84
C PHE A 109 6.20 4.11 30.90
N THR A 110 6.39 3.57 29.70
CA THR A 110 5.31 3.42 28.69
C THR A 110 4.99 1.98 28.29
N ASN A 111 5.75 0.97 28.75
CA ASN A 111 5.43 -0.45 28.61
C ASN A 111 5.11 -1.06 29.98
#